data_AF-A0A956EZ03-F1
#
_entry.id   AF-A0A956EZ03-F1
#
_cell.length_a   1.000
_cell.length_b   1.000
_cell.length_c   1.000
_cell.angle_alpha   90.00
_cell.angle_beta   90.00
_cell.angle_gamma   90.00
#
_symmetry.space_group_name_H-M   'P 1'
#
loop_
_entity.id
_entity.type
_entity.pdbx_description
1 polymer ?
#
loop_
_entity_poly.entity_id
_entity_poly.type
_entity_poly.pdbx_seq_one_letter_code
_entity_poly.pdbx_strand_id
1 'polypeptide(L)' 'MIGATPQVAHTDSWFRLIVEGAPTALLMVDAARRITLVNHGAEELFGYPREELLGSSVEVLLPERFAAQHPGLV' A
#
# COMPACT_ATOMS: atom_id res chain seq x y z
N MET A 1 21.13 3.36 -32.86
CA MET A 1 20.41 4.23 -31.91
C MET A 1 19.10 4.69 -32.54
N ILE A 2 17.96 4.19 -32.07
CA ILE A 2 16.71 4.96 -31.95
C ILE A 2 15.99 4.35 -30.74
N GLY A 3 15.83 5.16 -29.70
CA GLY A 3 15.58 4.74 -28.33
C GLY A 3 14.19 4.15 -28.09
N ALA A 4 14.15 3.14 -27.23
CA ALA A 4 12.94 2.77 -26.52
C ALA A 4 12.54 3.95 -25.61
N THR A 5 11.43 4.61 -25.90
CA THR A 5 10.77 5.49 -24.95
C THR A 5 9.89 4.63 -24.04
N PRO A 6 10.20 4.48 -22.74
CA PRO A 6 9.26 3.85 -21.82
C PRO A 6 8.10 4.82 -21.61
N GLN A 7 6.90 4.43 -22.05
CA GLN A 7 5.66 5.17 -21.90
C GLN A 7 5.10 5.04 -20.46
N VAL A 8 5.89 5.32 -19.42
CA VAL A 8 5.53 5.05 -18.00
C VAL A 8 5.45 6.35 -17.19
N ALA A 9 4.75 7.37 -17.66
CA ALA A 9 4.71 8.64 -16.92
C ALA A 9 3.36 9.37 -16.91
N HIS A 10 2.29 8.85 -17.53
CA HIS A 10 1.00 9.56 -17.59
C HIS A 10 -0.12 8.90 -16.78
N THR A 11 0.03 7.62 -16.43
CA THR A 11 -0.96 6.91 -15.60
C THR A 11 -0.73 7.14 -14.11
N ASP A 12 0.50 7.42 -13.69
CA ASP A 12 0.87 7.56 -12.28
C ASP A 12 0.24 8.77 -11.58
N SER A 13 0.11 9.90 -12.28
CA SER A 13 -0.26 11.16 -11.62
C SER A 13 -1.74 11.24 -11.23
N TRP A 14 -2.65 10.86 -12.12
CA TRP A 14 -4.09 10.89 -11.80
C TRP A 14 -4.46 9.80 -10.80
N PHE A 15 -3.86 8.61 -10.92
CA PHE A 15 -4.05 7.52 -9.98
C PHE A 15 -3.66 7.95 -8.57
N ARG A 16 -2.48 8.59 -8.42
CA ARG A 16 -2.04 9.11 -7.14
C ARG A 16 -2.98 10.18 -6.58
N LEU A 17 -3.48 11.08 -7.41
CA LEU A 17 -4.46 12.11 -6.99
C LEU A 17 -5.76 11.49 -6.47
N ILE A 18 -6.26 10.44 -7.12
CA ILE A 18 -7.48 9.76 -6.68
C ILE A 18 -7.25 9.00 -5.37
N VAL A 19 -6.12 8.30 -5.27
CA VAL A 19 -5.80 7.52 -4.07
C VAL A 19 -5.58 8.42 -2.86
N GLU A 20 -4.84 9.52 -3.02
CA GLU A 20 -4.57 10.49 -1.95
C GLU A 20 -5.80 11.35 -1.62
N GLY A 21 -6.64 11.64 -2.61
CA GLY A 21 -7.88 12.39 -2.43
C GLY A 21 -9.06 11.54 -1.94
N ALA A 22 -8.89 10.22 -1.80
CA ALA A 22 -9.96 9.34 -1.37
C ALA A 22 -10.34 9.62 0.10
N PRO A 23 -11.64 9.73 0.44
CA PRO A 23 -12.11 9.98 1.81
C PRO A 23 -12.04 8.72 2.69
N THR A 24 -11.27 7.71 2.30
CA THR A 24 -11.17 6.41 2.97
C THR A 24 -9.72 5.97 2.98
N ALA A 25 -9.32 5.29 4.06
CA ALA A 25 -8.01 4.66 4.15
C ALA A 25 -7.83 3.61 3.05
N LEU A 26 -6.74 3.72 2.29
CA LEU A 26 -6.38 2.80 1.22
C LEU A 26 -4.95 2.30 1.40
N LEU A 27 -4.80 0.99 1.22
CA LEU A 27 -3.53 0.29 1.20
C LEU A 27 -3.55 -0.82 0.15
N MET A 28 -2.40 -1.06 -0.47
CA MET A 28 -2.21 -2.14 -1.44
C MET A 28 -1.13 -3.08 -0.92
N VAL A 29 -1.27 -4.37 -1.19
CA VAL A 29 -0.28 -5.38 -0.83
C VAL A 29 0.17 -6.17 -2.05
N ASP A 30 1.44 -6.58 -2.06
CA ASP A 30 1.97 -7.51 -3.06
C ASP A 30 1.61 -8.98 -2.72
N ALA A 31 2.00 -9.90 -3.59
CA ALA A 31 1.79 -11.34 -3.39
C ALA A 31 2.53 -11.90 -2.16
N ALA A 32 3.56 -11.21 -1.67
CA ALA A 32 4.28 -11.53 -0.45
C ALA A 32 3.68 -10.81 0.79
N ARG A 33 2.50 -10.19 0.63
CA ARG A 33 1.75 -9.48 1.67
C ARG A 33 2.47 -8.25 2.22
N ARG A 34 3.41 -7.69 1.46
CA ARG A 34 4.06 -6.43 1.80
C ARG A 34 3.25 -5.26 1.27
N ILE A 35 3.13 -4.23 2.09
CA ILE A 35 2.40 -3.01 1.71
C ILE A 35 3.20 -2.28 0.61
N THR A 36 2.56 -2.00 -0.52
CA THR A 36 3.15 -1.30 -1.68
C THR A 36 2.57 0.08 -1.92
N LEU A 37 1.43 0.39 -1.29
CA LEU A 37 0.79 1.70 -1.34
C LEU A 37 0.14 2.00 0.01
N VAL A 38 0.25 3.26 0.42
CA VAL A 38 -0.42 3.84 1.59
C VAL A 38 -0.88 5.24 1.18
N ASN A 39 -2.15 5.57 1.38
CA ASN A 39 -2.64 6.94 1.24
C ASN A 39 -2.68 7.66 2.59
N HIS A 40 -2.87 8.98 2.56
CA HIS A 40 -2.96 9.77 3.79
C HIS A 40 -4.01 9.25 4.79
N GLY A 41 -5.19 8.84 4.31
CA GLY A 41 -6.25 8.30 5.17
C GLY A 41 -5.84 7.01 5.91
N ALA A 42 -4.96 6.19 5.34
CA ALA A 42 -4.42 5.01 6.01
C ALA A 42 -3.40 5.38 7.10
N GLU A 43 -2.58 6.40 6.89
CA GLU A 43 -1.70 6.94 7.93
C GLU A 43 -2.51 7.43 9.13
N GLU A 44 -3.59 8.19 8.88
CA GLU A 44 -4.48 8.70 9.93
C GLU A 44 -5.23 7.58 10.66
N LEU A 45 -5.75 6.58 9.93
CA LEU A 45 -6.54 5.50 10.52
C LEU A 45 -5.69 4.58 11.40
N PHE A 46 -4.50 4.21 10.93
CA PHE A 46 -3.65 3.24 11.65
C PHE A 46 -2.63 3.91 12.57
N GLY A 47 -2.39 5.22 12.42
CA GLY A 47 -1.46 5.97 13.26
C GLY A 47 0.02 5.71 12.96
N TYR A 48 0.32 5.12 11.79
CA TYR A 48 1.68 4.87 11.33
C TYR A 48 2.01 5.75 10.13
N PRO A 49 3.22 6.32 10.07
CA PRO A 49 3.68 7.03 8.87
C PRO A 49 3.89 6.02 7.72
N ARG A 50 3.65 6.45 6.47
CA ARG A 50 3.85 5.59 5.29
C ARG A 50 5.24 4.97 5.23
N GLU A 51 6.27 5.67 5.70
CA GLU A 51 7.66 5.20 5.66
C GLU A 51 7.87 3.95 6.52
N GLU A 52 7.06 3.76 7.55
CA GLU A 52 7.09 2.56 8.40
C GLU A 52 6.23 1.42 7.84
N LEU A 53 5.18 1.77 7.09
CA LEU A 53 4.26 0.80 6.51
C LEU A 53 4.77 0.22 5.19
N LEU A 54 5.34 1.04 4.31
CA LEU A 54 5.77 0.61 2.98
C LEU A 54 6.87 -0.47 3.09
N GLY A 55 6.65 -1.59 2.40
CA GLY A 55 7.53 -2.77 2.44
C GLY A 55 7.32 -3.68 3.66
N SER A 56 6.63 -3.20 4.70
CA SER A 56 6.28 -4.01 5.88
C SER A 56 5.15 -5.00 5.58
N SER A 57 5.08 -6.07 6.36
CA SER A 57 3.96 -7.02 6.29
C SER A 57 2.66 -6.32 6.72
N VAL A 58 1.59 -6.50 5.94
CA VAL A 58 0.25 -5.99 6.30
C VAL A 58 -0.27 -6.53 7.63
N GLU A 59 0.30 -7.64 8.11
CA GLU A 59 -0.06 -8.27 9.39
C GLU A 59 0.20 -7.36 10.60
N VAL A 60 1.11 -6.40 10.50
CA VAL A 60 1.38 -5.40 11.57
C VAL A 60 0.12 -4.58 11.88
N LEU A 61 -0.80 -4.44 10.92
CA LEU A 61 -2.05 -3.71 11.09
C LEU A 61 -3.20 -4.59 11.61
N LEU A 62 -3.00 -5.90 11.71
CA LEU A 62 -4.03 -6.82 12.18
C LEU A 62 -4.00 -6.91 13.71
N PRO A 63 -5.16 -6.79 14.38
CA PRO A 63 -5.25 -7.10 15.80
C PRO A 63 -4.80 -8.54 16.10
N GLU A 64 -4.14 -8.78 17.23
CA GLU A 64 -3.54 -10.09 17.59
C GLU A 64 -4.51 -11.27 17.47
N ARG A 65 -5.81 -11.05 17.77
CA ARG A 65 -6.87 -12.07 17.63
C ARG A 65 -7.09 -12.58 16.20
N PHE A 66 -6.70 -11.79 15.20
CA PHE A 66 -6.85 -12.11 13.77
C PHE A 66 -5.52 -12.53 13.12
N ALA A 67 -4.39 -12.29 13.79
CA ALA A 67 -3.09 -12.79 13.33
C ALA A 67 -3.10 -14.31 13.16
N ALA A 68 -3.82 -15.05 14.02
CA ALA A 68 -3.90 -16.51 13.97
C ALA A 68 -4.88 -17.08 12.92
N GLN A 69 -5.69 -16.27 12.23
CA GLN A 69 -6.79 -16.76 11.37
C GLN A 69 -6.52 -16.73 9.86
N HIS A 70 -5.30 -16.40 9.43
CA HIS A 70 -4.88 -16.52 8.03
C HIS A 70 -4.09 -17.81 7.82
N PRO A 71 -4.68 -18.88 7.23
CA PRO A 71 -4.01 -20.15 6.99
C PRO A 71 -3.05 -20.03 5.79
N GLY A 72 -1.96 -19.30 6.02
CA GLY A 72 -0.68 -19.37 5.33
C GLY A 72 0.47 -19.15 6.32
N LEU A 73 0.19 -19.32 7.62
CA LEU A 73 1.03 -18.97 8.75
C LEU A 73 1.49 -20.23 9.49
N VAL A 74 2.48 -20.91 8.92
CA VAL A 74 3.72 -21.41 9.57
C VAL A 74 4.80 -21.43 8.50
#